data_AF-A0A965AYK8-F1
#
_entry.id   AF-A0A965AYK8-F1
#
_cell.length_a   1.000
_cell.length_b   1.000
_cell.length_c   1.000
_cell.angle_alpha   90.00
_cell.angle_beta   90.00
_cell.angle_gamma   90.00
#
_symmetry.space_group_name_H-M   'P 1'
#
loop_
_entity.id
_entity.type
_entity.pdbx_description
1 polymer ?
#
loop_
_entity_poly.entity_id
_entity_poly.type
_entity_poly.pdbx_seq_one_letter_code
_entity_poly.pdbx_strand_id
1 'polypeptide(L)'
;VRWLLPHEEERSLNALARLAASDELNLGNGTRYLGAFRADGLLVPVFDVQHETPIRAFELALTTLSRLFMSSFEENAPLTSAERRARAGLVGRQLTLR
;
A
#
# COMPACT_ATOMS: atom_id res chain seq x y z
N VAL A 1 -8.51 -6.95 4.07
CA VAL A 1 -7.77 -6.13 5.08
C VAL A 1 -7.81 -4.66 4.68
N ARG A 2 -7.99 -3.75 5.65
CA ARG A 2 -7.88 -2.30 5.46
C ARG A 2 -6.75 -1.80 6.37
N TRP A 3 -5.69 -1.26 5.80
CA TRP A 3 -4.48 -0.88 6.54
C TRP A 3 -4.40 0.64 6.61
N LEU A 4 -4.45 1.23 7.80
CA LEU A 4 -4.34 2.68 7.98
C LEU A 4 -2.86 3.09 7.95
N LEU A 5 -2.52 4.07 7.11
CA LEU A 5 -1.20 4.69 7.09
C LEU A 5 -1.26 6.03 7.85
N PRO A 6 -0.68 6.11 9.07
CA PRO A 6 -0.68 7.34 9.88
C PRO A 6 0.44 8.29 9.44
N HIS A 7 0.58 8.52 8.14
CA HIS A 7 1.66 9.29 7.55
C HIS A 7 1.13 10.27 6.49
N GLU A 8 1.95 11.24 6.12
CA GLU A 8 1.63 12.22 5.08
C GLU A 8 1.28 11.51 3.76
N GLU A 9 0.22 12.00 3.11
CA GLU A 9 -0.49 11.30 2.05
C GLU A 9 0.37 11.09 0.79
N GLU A 10 1.04 12.15 0.33
CA GLU A 10 1.81 12.13 -0.92
C GLU A 10 3.06 11.26 -0.80
N ARG A 11 3.78 11.35 0.33
CA ARG A 11 4.91 10.48 0.64
C ARG A 11 4.47 9.03 0.81
N SER A 12 3.32 8.79 1.45
CA SER A 12 2.74 7.45 1.57
C SER A 12 2.41 6.87 0.20
N LEU A 13 1.83 7.67 -0.69
CA LEU A 13 1.51 7.26 -2.05
C LEU A 13 2.78 6.93 -2.86
N ASN A 14 3.84 7.71 -2.70
CA ASN A 14 5.14 7.41 -3.34
C ASN A 14 5.75 6.11 -2.81
N ALA A 15 5.71 5.87 -1.50
CA ALA A 15 6.17 4.61 -0.91
C ALA A 15 5.37 3.40 -1.43
N LEU A 16 4.04 3.50 -1.48
CA LEU A 16 3.18 2.46 -2.05
C LEU A 16 3.47 2.24 -3.54
N ALA A 17 3.81 3.28 -4.29
CA ALA A 17 4.17 3.16 -5.71
C ALA A 17 5.49 2.40 -5.92
N ARG A 18 6.48 2.58 -5.02
CA ARG A 18 7.71 1.79 -5.01
C ARG A 18 7.43 0.32 -4.76
N LEU A 19 6.66 0.01 -3.72
CA LEU A 19 6.24 -1.36 -3.43
C LEU A 19 5.42 -1.99 -4.55
N ALA A 20 4.55 -1.23 -5.20
CA ALA A 20 3.77 -1.74 -6.32
C ALA A 20 4.64 -2.02 -7.56
N ALA A 21 5.68 -1.22 -7.80
CA ALA A 21 6.61 -1.43 -8.90
C ALA A 21 7.56 -2.62 -8.66
N SER A 22 7.87 -2.94 -7.41
CA SER A 22 8.65 -4.12 -7.00
C SER A 22 7.81 -5.38 -6.75
N ASP A 23 6.49 -5.31 -6.98
CA ASP A 23 5.52 -6.39 -6.67
C ASP A 23 5.46 -6.79 -5.18
N GLU A 24 5.86 -5.88 -4.29
CA GLU A 24 5.87 -6.07 -2.83
C GLU A 24 4.60 -5.50 -2.15
N LEU A 25 3.72 -4.83 -2.88
CA LEU A 25 2.44 -4.32 -2.36
C LEU A 25 1.37 -5.42 -2.24
N ASN A 26 1.63 -6.41 -1.39
CA ASN A 26 0.73 -7.53 -1.12
C ASN A 26 0.88 -8.03 0.34
N LEU A 27 0.00 -8.95 0.74
CA LEU A 27 0.02 -9.61 2.06
C LEU A 27 0.30 -11.12 1.93
N GLY A 28 1.11 -11.49 0.94
CA GLY A 28 1.43 -12.88 0.59
C GLY A 28 0.51 -13.46 -0.49
N ASN A 29 0.70 -14.76 -0.75
CA ASN A 29 0.02 -15.48 -1.82
C ASN A 29 -1.52 -15.39 -1.68
N GLY A 30 -2.20 -15.24 -2.82
CA GLY A 30 -3.66 -15.18 -2.86
C GLY A 30 -4.26 -13.85 -2.37
N THR A 31 -3.44 -12.86 -2.05
CA THR A 31 -3.90 -11.52 -1.68
C THR A 31 -3.79 -10.56 -2.86
N ARG A 32 -4.67 -9.56 -2.90
CA ARG A 32 -4.72 -8.60 -4.02
C ARG A 32 -4.95 -7.19 -3.52
N TYR A 33 -4.11 -6.24 -3.92
CA TYR A 33 -4.39 -4.83 -3.72
C TYR A 33 -5.64 -4.42 -4.54
N LEU A 34 -6.65 -3.87 -3.86
CA LEU A 34 -7.91 -3.44 -4.46
C LEU A 34 -7.93 -1.94 -4.78
N GLY A 35 -7.28 -1.13 -3.97
CA GLY A 35 -7.34 0.33 -4.03
C GLY A 35 -7.02 0.93 -2.66
N ALA A 36 -7.31 2.21 -2.50
CA ALA A 36 -7.19 2.88 -1.19
C ALA A 36 -8.32 3.87 -0.95
N PHE A 37 -8.72 4.01 0.31
CA PHE A 37 -9.54 5.15 0.72
C PHE A 37 -8.64 6.34 1.06
N ARG A 38 -9.15 7.54 0.81
CA ARG A 38 -8.62 8.80 1.34
C ARG A 38 -9.65 9.38 2.31
N ALA A 39 -9.24 9.63 3.53
CA ALA A 39 -10.07 10.24 4.57
C ALA A 39 -9.18 11.01 5.53
N ASP A 40 -9.56 12.23 5.90
CA ASP A 40 -8.85 13.07 6.88
C ASP A 40 -7.34 13.23 6.63
N GLY A 41 -6.94 13.30 5.35
CA GLY A 41 -5.53 13.42 4.95
C GLY A 41 -4.71 12.13 5.10
N LEU A 42 -5.36 10.99 5.36
CA LEU A 42 -4.75 9.69 5.50
C LEU A 42 -5.13 8.75 4.35
N LEU A 43 -4.22 7.84 4.02
CA LEU A 43 -4.47 6.74 3.09
C LEU A 43 -4.77 5.45 3.82
N VAL A 44 -5.75 4.71 3.29
CA VAL A 44 -6.11 3.38 3.77
C VAL A 44 -6.06 2.37 2.62
N PRO A 45 -4.89 1.78 2.31
CA PRO A 45 -4.78 0.62 1.42
C PRO A 45 -5.75 -0.51 1.78
N VAL A 46 -6.38 -1.07 0.74
CA VAL A 46 -7.36 -2.15 0.86
C VAL A 46 -6.86 -3.37 0.09
N PHE A 47 -6.85 -4.51 0.77
CA PHE A 47 -6.46 -5.80 0.22
C PHE A 47 -7.62 -6.79 0.28
N ASP A 48 -7.86 -7.46 -0.84
CA ASP A 48 -8.63 -8.70 -0.89
C ASP A 48 -7.76 -9.82 -0.29
N VAL A 49 -8.36 -10.63 0.58
CA VAL A 49 -7.67 -11.70 1.29
C VAL A 49 -8.55 -12.94 1.37
N GLN A 50 -7.94 -14.11 1.40
CA GLN A 50 -8.66 -15.38 1.52
C GLN A 50 -9.21 -15.54 2.94
N HIS A 51 -10.47 -15.90 3.04
CA HIS A 51 -11.19 -15.97 4.32
C HIS A 51 -10.66 -17.10 5.22
N GLU A 52 -10.19 -18.18 4.61
CA GLU A 52 -9.70 -19.38 5.27
C GLU A 52 -8.29 -19.21 5.85
N THR A 53 -7.58 -18.14 5.46
CA THR A 53 -6.23 -17.87 5.96
C THR A 53 -6.27 -17.44 7.43
N PRO A 54 -5.47 -18.06 8.32
CA PRO A 54 -5.44 -17.68 9.72
C PRO A 54 -5.07 -16.21 9.94
N ILE A 55 -5.76 -15.53 10.85
CA ILE A 55 -5.55 -14.10 11.16
C ILE A 55 -4.07 -13.78 11.46
N ARG A 56 -3.40 -14.64 12.23
CA ARG A 56 -1.98 -14.51 12.59
C ARG A 56 -1.05 -14.43 11.36
N ALA A 57 -1.40 -15.08 10.25
CA ALA A 57 -0.61 -14.98 9.02
C ALA A 57 -0.67 -13.56 8.44
N PHE A 58 -1.84 -12.90 8.51
CA PHE A 58 -1.99 -11.52 8.08
C PHE A 58 -1.29 -10.53 9.01
N GLU A 59 -1.23 -10.79 10.32
CA GLU A 59 -0.46 -9.95 11.26
C GLU A 59 1.03 -9.94 10.90
N LEU A 60 1.61 -11.12 10.62
CA LEU A 60 3.00 -11.25 10.20
C LEU A 60 3.26 -10.60 8.83
N ALA A 61 2.36 -10.82 7.87
CA ALA A 61 2.44 -10.21 6.54
C ALA A 61 2.36 -8.67 6.61
N LEU A 62 1.42 -8.12 7.39
CA LEU A 62 1.29 -6.68 7.62
C LEU A 62 2.53 -6.10 8.31
N THR A 63 3.12 -6.82 9.28
CA THR A 63 4.35 -6.38 9.93
C THR A 63 5.50 -6.27 8.92
N THR A 64 5.61 -7.23 8.00
CA THR A 64 6.62 -7.21 6.95
C THR A 64 6.36 -6.09 5.96
N LEU A 65 5.13 -5.97 5.45
CA LEU A 65 4.74 -4.90 4.54
C LEU A 65 4.97 -3.51 5.16
N SER A 66 4.63 -3.33 6.44
CA SER A 66 4.84 -2.08 7.16
C SER A 66 6.32 -1.70 7.23
N ARG A 67 7.23 -2.67 7.39
CA ARG A 67 8.68 -2.42 7.41
C ARG A 67 9.18 -1.99 6.04
N LEU A 68 8.76 -2.69 4.98
CA LEU A 68 9.12 -2.35 3.60
C LEU A 68 8.59 -0.95 3.24
N PHE A 69 7.34 -0.67 3.60
CA PHE A 69 6.75 0.66 3.44
C PHE A 69 7.56 1.75 4.12
N MET A 70 7.96 1.57 5.39
CA MET A 70 8.76 2.59 6.07
C MET A 70 10.10 2.83 5.39
N SER A 71 10.77 1.77 4.93
CA SER A 71 12.00 1.90 4.14
C SER A 71 11.77 2.71 2.86
N SER A 72 10.70 2.41 2.11
CA SER A 72 10.35 3.15 0.88
C SER A 72 9.83 4.57 1.15
N PHE A 73 9.31 4.85 2.34
CA PHE A 73 8.80 6.15 2.77
C PHE A 73 9.93 7.11 3.17
N GLU A 74 11.01 6.59 3.74
CA GLU A 74 12.22 7.33 4.06
C GLU A 74 13.07 7.63 2.81
N GLU A 75 12.83 6.92 1.72
CA GLU A 75 13.52 7.15 0.44
C GLU A 75 13.06 8.45 -0.23
N ASN A 76 13.96 9.44 -0.23
CA ASN A 76 13.75 10.77 -0.82
C ASN A 76 14.20 10.86 -2.29
N ALA A 77 14.43 9.73 -2.97
CA ALA A 77 14.77 9.73 -4.38
C ALA A 77 13.53 9.99 -5.27
N PRO A 78 13.67 10.68 -6.41
CA PRO A 78 12.60 10.81 -7.39
C PRO A 78 12.10 9.45 -7.88
N LEU A 79 10.80 9.33 -8.14
CA LEU A 79 10.23 8.09 -8.65
C LEU A 79 10.75 7.73 -10.05
N THR A 80 11.10 6.46 -10.24
CA THR A 80 11.45 5.91 -11.55
C THR A 80 10.26 5.93 -12.52
N SER A 81 10.50 5.63 -13.80
CA SER A 81 9.41 5.55 -14.79
C SER A 81 8.43 4.41 -14.51
N ALA A 82 8.89 3.30 -13.91
CA ALA A 82 8.05 2.20 -13.47
C ALA A 82 7.19 2.61 -12.27
N GLU A 83 7.80 3.23 -11.27
CA GLU A 83 7.11 3.72 -10.08
C GLU A 83 6.09 4.80 -10.39
N ARG A 84 6.39 5.75 -11.29
CA ARG A 84 5.41 6.76 -11.72
C ARG A 84 4.18 6.14 -12.39
N ARG A 85 4.37 5.08 -13.20
CA ARG A 85 3.26 4.32 -13.80
C ARG A 85 2.45 3.59 -12.74
N ALA A 86 3.13 2.94 -11.78
CA ALA A 86 2.47 2.29 -10.66
C ALA A 86 1.65 3.30 -9.83
N ARG A 87 2.24 4.47 -9.51
CA ARG A 87 1.57 5.57 -8.80
C ARG A 87 0.30 6.02 -9.51
N ALA A 88 0.35 6.21 -10.83
CA ALA A 88 -0.84 6.58 -11.61
C ALA A 88 -1.95 5.52 -11.50
N GLY A 89 -1.60 4.24 -11.53
CA GLY A 89 -2.53 3.13 -11.30
C GLY A 89 -3.13 3.11 -9.89
N LEU A 90 -2.33 3.43 -8.86
CA LEU A 90 -2.82 3.55 -7.48
C LEU A 90 -3.82 4.71 -7.34
N VAL A 91 -3.48 5.89 -7.87
CA VAL A 91 -4.37 7.07 -7.87
C VAL A 91 -5.69 6.77 -8.57
N GLY A 92 -5.65 6.09 -9.72
CA GLY A 92 -6.86 5.69 -10.46
C GLY A 92 -7.77 4.72 -9.70
N ARG A 93 -7.32 4.15 -8.58
CA ARG A 93 -8.05 3.21 -7.73
C ARG A 93 -8.29 3.76 -6.31
N GLN A 94 -8.23 5.08 -6.15
CA GLN A 94 -8.54 5.75 -4.88
C GLN A 94 -9.99 6.20 -4.81
N LEU A 95 -10.58 6.05 -3.63
CA LEU A 95 -11.90 6.58 -3.29
C LEU A 95 -11.77 7.58 -2.16
N THR A 96 -12.22 8.82 -2.36
CA THR A 96 -12.24 9.83 -1.29
C THR A 96 -13.54 9.71 -0.51
N LEU A 97 -13.42 9.50 0.80
CA LEU A 97 -14.54 9.52 1.74
C LEU A 97 -14.67 10.96 2.27
N ARG A 98 -15.89 11.49 2.28
CA ARG A 98 -16.22 12.85 2.73
C ARG A 98 -17.19 12.80 3.89
#